data_AF-A0A3B9N6N4-F1
#
_entry.id   AF-A0A3B9N6N4-F1
#
_cell.length_a   1.000
_cell.length_b   1.000
_cell.length_c   1.000
_cell.angle_alpha   90.00
_cell.angle_beta   90.00
_cell.angle_gamma   90.00
#
_symmetry.space_group_name_H-M   'P 1'
#
loop_
_entity.id
_entity.type
_entity.pdbx_description
1 polymer ?
#
loop_
_entity_poly.entity_id
_entity_poly.type
_entity_poly.pdbx_seq_one_letter_code
_entity_poly.pdbx_strand_id
1 'polypeptide(L)'
;MEKEELVLKTKQKLDEIQEKINDIKEKVEQNTNDAIHEKSEHIINELKELGEKIHKQYSKLGLPENQSKPNITEMEKNIFNSIRSFDSAFQRAGSIFKPH
;
A
#
# COMPACT_ATOMS: atom_id res chain seq x y z
N MET A 1 -8.72 -17.93 -5.86
CA MET A 1 -8.01 -17.18 -6.93
C MET A 1 -6.83 -18.02 -7.37
N GLU A 2 -6.45 -18.00 -8.66
CA GLU A 2 -5.23 -18.67 -9.11
C GLU A 2 -4.00 -17.82 -8.79
N LYS A 3 -2.83 -18.45 -8.59
CA LYS A 3 -1.58 -17.78 -8.20
C LYS A 3 -1.21 -16.64 -9.16
N GLU A 4 -1.35 -16.87 -10.46
CA GLU A 4 -1.07 -15.88 -11.50
C GLU A 4 -2.01 -14.66 -11.42
N GLU A 5 -3.30 -14.89 -11.16
CA GLU A 5 -4.27 -13.81 -10.98
C GLU A 5 -3.98 -13.01 -9.70
N LEU A 6 -3.58 -13.69 -8.62
CA LEU A 6 -3.20 -13.03 -7.36
C LEU A 6 -1.95 -12.16 -7.55
N VAL A 7 -0.94 -12.67 -8.25
CA VAL A 7 0.29 -11.93 -8.61
C VAL A 7 -0.10 -10.69 -9.43
N LEU A 8 -0.90 -10.84 -10.47
CA LEU A 8 -1.27 -9.74 -11.36
C LEU A 8 -2.07 -8.65 -10.63
N LYS A 9 -3.07 -9.03 -9.81
CA LYS A 9 -3.84 -8.09 -8.98
C LYS A 9 -2.99 -7.40 -7.92
N THR A 10 -2.07 -8.13 -7.28
CA THR A 10 -1.18 -7.56 -6.26
C THR A 10 -0.23 -6.54 -6.90
N LYS A 11 0.29 -6.83 -8.09
CA LYS A 11 1.11 -5.89 -8.86
C LYS A 11 0.32 -4.62 -9.21
N GLN A 12 -0.88 -4.76 -9.78
CA GLN A 12 -1.75 -3.62 -10.07
C GLN A 12 -2.01 -2.76 -8.82
N LYS A 13 -2.24 -3.41 -7.67
CA LYS A 13 -2.46 -2.70 -6.41
C LYS A 13 -1.21 -2.01 -5.89
N LEU A 14 -0.03 -2.57 -6.12
CA LEU A 14 1.24 -1.91 -5.78
C LEU A 14 1.47 -0.64 -6.62
N ASP A 15 1.19 -0.71 -7.93
CA ASP A 15 1.22 0.48 -8.80
C ASP A 15 0.23 1.55 -8.30
N GLU A 16 -1.02 1.18 -8.03
CA GLU A 16 -2.02 2.12 -7.47
C GLU A 16 -1.58 2.73 -6.13
N ILE A 17 -0.95 1.93 -5.26
CA ILE A 17 -0.40 2.39 -3.98
C ILE A 17 0.66 3.45 -4.20
N GLN A 18 1.56 3.21 -5.16
CA GLN A 18 2.66 4.11 -5.45
C GLN A 18 2.18 5.42 -6.06
N GLU A 19 1.20 5.36 -6.97
CA GLU A 19 0.53 6.56 -7.50
C GLU A 19 -0.14 7.37 -6.39
N LYS A 20 -0.87 6.72 -5.49
CA LYS A 20 -1.54 7.36 -4.34
C LYS A 20 -0.56 8.02 -3.37
N ILE A 21 0.59 7.38 -3.12
CA ILE A 21 1.66 7.98 -2.29
C ILE A 21 2.21 9.24 -2.95
N ASN A 22 2.43 9.21 -4.27
CA ASN A 22 2.92 10.37 -5.00
C ASN A 22 1.90 11.52 -4.98
N ASP A 23 0.61 11.25 -5.18
CA ASP A 23 -0.45 12.27 -5.10
C ASP A 23 -0.51 12.95 -3.72
N ILE A 24 -0.40 12.19 -2.63
CA ILE A 24 -0.33 12.78 -1.29
C ILE A 24 0.94 13.61 -1.15
N LYS A 25 2.09 13.10 -1.61
CA LYS A 25 3.36 13.80 -1.52
C LYS A 25 3.34 15.14 -2.26
N GLU A 26 2.80 15.17 -3.47
CA GLU A 26 2.60 16.42 -4.22
C GLU A 26 1.69 17.41 -3.48
N LYS A 27 0.59 16.92 -2.89
CA LYS A 27 -0.31 17.76 -2.08
C LYS A 27 0.35 18.29 -0.81
N VAL A 28 1.26 17.53 -0.20
CA VAL A 28 2.08 17.97 0.95
C VAL A 28 3.06 19.05 0.54
N GLU A 29 3.81 18.83 -0.55
CA GLU A 29 4.79 19.79 -1.05
C GLU A 29 4.15 21.11 -1.49
N GLN A 30 2.90 21.06 -1.98
CA GLN A 30 2.11 22.25 -2.31
C GLN A 30 1.45 22.92 -1.10
N ASN A 31 1.43 22.27 0.07
CA ASN A 31 0.81 22.82 1.27
C ASN A 31 1.82 23.62 2.10
N THR A 32 1.52 24.88 2.38
CA THR A 32 2.39 25.75 3.18
C THR A 32 2.14 25.62 4.69
N ASN A 33 1.32 24.66 5.12
CA ASN A 33 0.96 24.48 6.53
C ASN A 33 1.82 23.37 7.16
N ASP A 34 2.77 23.75 8.02
CA ASP A 34 3.68 22.83 8.72
C ASP A 34 2.96 21.73 9.51
N ALA A 35 1.81 22.02 10.12
CA ALA A 35 1.05 21.01 10.88
C ALA A 35 0.39 19.97 9.96
N ILE A 36 0.06 20.34 8.72
CA ILE A 36 -0.40 19.42 7.69
C ILE A 36 0.79 18.63 7.14
N HIS A 37 1.95 19.29 6.98
CA HIS A 37 3.18 18.66 6.50
C HIS A 37 3.62 17.52 7.42
N GLU A 38 3.77 17.76 8.73
CA GLU A 38 4.21 16.75 9.70
C GLU A 38 3.25 15.55 9.78
N LYS A 39 1.94 15.81 9.83
CA LYS A 39 0.92 14.74 9.84
C LYS A 39 0.94 13.92 8.55
N SER A 40 1.14 14.59 7.42
CA SER A 40 1.12 13.93 6.13
C SER A 40 2.41 13.16 5.86
N GLU A 41 3.57 13.63 6.34
CA GLU A 41 4.82 12.86 6.33
C GLU A 41 4.69 11.55 7.11
N HIS A 42 4.06 11.61 8.30
CA HIS A 42 3.80 10.40 9.08
C HIS A 42 2.94 9.40 8.30
N ILE A 43 1.89 9.89 7.62
CA ILE A 43 1.01 9.02 6.82
C ILE A 43 1.73 8.51 5.57
N ILE A 44 2.54 9.32 4.90
CA ILE A 44 3.38 8.88 3.77
C ILE A 44 4.31 7.74 4.21
N ASN A 45 4.92 7.83 5.38
CA ASN A 45 5.75 6.76 5.92
C ASN A 45 4.94 5.50 6.20
N GLU A 46 3.77 5.59 6.84
CA GLU A 46 2.89 4.43 7.04
C GLU A 46 2.48 3.78 5.70
N LEU A 47 2.16 4.60 4.69
CA LEU A 47 1.80 4.13 3.36
C LEU A 47 2.97 3.43 2.66
N LYS A 48 4.20 3.95 2.79
CA LYS A 48 5.42 3.30 2.29
C LYS A 48 5.67 1.96 2.97
N GLU A 49 5.58 1.90 4.31
CA GLU A 49 5.76 0.65 5.05
C GLU A 49 4.72 -0.41 4.64
N LEU A 50 3.47 0.00 4.43
CA LEU A 50 2.43 -0.89 3.92
C LEU A 50 2.71 -1.36 2.49
N GLY A 51 3.17 -0.47 1.61
CA GLY A 51 3.63 -0.80 0.27
C GLY A 51 4.78 -1.81 0.28
N GLU A 52 5.79 -1.61 1.13
CA GLU A 52 6.90 -2.56 1.30
C GLU A 52 6.44 -3.91 1.85
N LYS A 53 5.50 -3.93 2.80
CA LYS A 53 4.90 -5.18 3.30
C LYS A 53 4.19 -5.95 2.19
N ILE A 54 3.43 -5.25 1.33
CA ILE A 54 2.74 -5.87 0.19
C ILE A 54 3.76 -6.37 -0.84
N HIS A 55 4.79 -5.58 -1.16
CA HIS A 55 5.86 -5.96 -2.08
C HIS A 55 6.63 -7.19 -1.57
N LYS A 56 6.95 -7.25 -0.27
CA LYS A 56 7.61 -8.41 0.35
C LYS A 56 6.74 -9.67 0.29
N GLN A 57 5.41 -9.53 0.41
CA GLN A 57 4.48 -10.65 0.25
C GLN A 57 4.36 -11.07 -1.22
N TYR A 58 4.33 -10.12 -2.14
CA TYR A 58 4.36 -10.35 -3.58
C TYR A 58 5.63 -11.11 -4.02
N SER A 59 6.81 -10.67 -3.58
CA SER A 59 8.07 -11.35 -3.88
C SER A 59 8.09 -12.79 -3.38
N LYS A 60 7.37 -13.11 -2.29
CA LYS A 60 7.20 -14.49 -1.82
C LYS A 60 6.29 -15.33 -2.71
N LEU A 61 5.33 -14.71 -3.41
CA LEU A 61 4.51 -15.40 -4.41
C LEU A 61 5.32 -15.79 -5.66
N GLY A 62 6.33 -14.99 -6.03
CA GLY A 62 7.18 -15.24 -7.20
C GLY A 62 8.27 -16.31 -7.03
N LEU A 63 8.51 -16.80 -5.81
CA LEU A 63 9.55 -17.80 -5.55
C LEU A 63 9.14 -19.21 -6.06
N PRO A 64 10.08 -20.00 -6.59
CA PRO A 64 9.82 -21.36 -7.08
C PRO A 64 9.37 -22.29 -5.94
N GLU A 65 8.44 -23.20 -6.26
CA GLU A 65 7.67 -24.09 -5.38
C GLU A 65 8.48 -25.12 -4.53
N ASN A 66 9.79 -24.95 -4.39
CA ASN A 66 10.67 -25.88 -3.66
C ASN A 66 10.70 -25.66 -2.13
N GLN A 67 9.86 -24.78 -1.59
CA GLN A 67 9.64 -24.66 -0.15
C GLN A 67 8.15 -24.84 0.12
N SER A 68 7.83 -25.88 0.91
CA SER A 68 6.52 -26.23 1.49
C SER A 68 5.36 -25.36 1.00
N LYS A 69 4.56 -25.89 0.06
CA LYS A 69 3.31 -25.32 -0.49
C LYS A 69 2.90 -24.02 0.21
N PRO A 70 3.22 -22.83 -0.35
CA PRO A 70 2.78 -21.59 0.24
C PRO A 70 1.25 -21.65 0.38
N ASN A 71 0.73 -21.41 1.58
CA ASN A 71 -0.70 -21.37 1.80
C ASN A 71 -1.25 -20.12 1.11
N ILE A 72 -1.55 -20.25 -0.20
CA ILE A 72 -1.98 -19.16 -1.08
C ILE A 72 -3.14 -18.40 -0.45
N THR A 73 -4.03 -19.11 0.26
CA THR A 73 -5.15 -18.53 1.00
C THR A 73 -4.72 -17.58 2.12
N GLU A 74 -3.67 -17.92 2.88
CA GLU A 74 -3.14 -17.03 3.92
C GLU A 74 -2.39 -15.83 3.32
N MET A 75 -1.64 -16.04 2.24
CA MET A 75 -0.97 -14.94 1.53
C MET A 75 -1.99 -13.97 0.94
N GLU A 76 -3.03 -14.50 0.31
CA GLU A 76 -4.14 -13.70 -0.22
C GLU A 76 -4.78 -12.87 0.90
N LYS A 77 -5.14 -13.50 2.03
CA LYS A 77 -5.68 -12.77 3.20
C LYS A 77 -4.75 -11.67 3.70
N ASN A 78 -3.44 -11.95 3.79
CA ASN A 78 -2.47 -10.96 4.26
C ASN A 78 -2.32 -9.79 3.29
N ILE A 79 -2.29 -10.04 1.98
CA ILE A 79 -2.24 -9.01 0.94
C ILE A 79 -3.51 -8.16 0.99
N PHE A 80 -4.69 -8.78 1.04
CA PHE A 80 -5.97 -8.06 1.14
C PHE A 80 -6.06 -7.21 2.41
N ASN A 81 -5.62 -7.73 3.56
CA ASN A 81 -5.59 -6.97 4.79
C ASN A 81 -4.63 -5.78 4.70
N SER A 82 -3.44 -5.97 4.11
CA SER A 82 -2.49 -4.87 3.90
C SER A 82 -3.03 -3.81 2.95
N ILE A 83 -3.70 -4.19 1.86
CA ILE A 83 -4.35 -3.25 0.93
C ILE A 83 -5.47 -2.47 1.64
N ARG A 84 -6.31 -3.15 2.43
CA ARG A 84 -7.38 -2.50 3.17
C ARG A 84 -6.85 -1.49 4.20
N SER A 85 -5.77 -1.85 4.89
CA SER A 85 -5.08 -0.93 5.81
C SER A 85 -4.51 0.28 5.05
N PHE A 86 -3.96 0.06 3.87
CA PHE A 86 -3.47 1.13 3.00
C PHE A 86 -4.60 2.08 2.59
N ASP A 87 -5.73 1.58 2.07
CA ASP A 87 -6.85 2.44 1.68
C ASP A 87 -7.39 3.24 2.87
N SER A 88 -7.43 2.66 4.07
CA SER A 88 -7.82 3.38 5.29
C SER A 88 -6.83 4.50 5.65
N ALA A 89 -5.52 4.24 5.57
CA ALA A 89 -4.49 5.25 5.81
C ALA A 89 -4.54 6.36 4.74
N PHE A 90 -4.76 5.98 3.48
CA PHE A 90 -4.90 6.92 2.37
C PHE A 90 -6.12 7.82 2.52
N GLN A 91 -7.28 7.27 2.88
CA GLN A 91 -8.49 8.06 3.16
C GLN A 91 -8.28 9.04 4.32
N ARG A 92 -7.54 8.62 5.36
CA ARG A 92 -7.17 9.50 6.48
C ARG A 92 -6.29 10.64 5.99
N ALA A 93 -5.25 10.37 5.20
CA ALA A 93 -4.42 11.42 4.59
C ALA A 93 -5.25 12.37 3.73
N GLY A 94 -6.06 11.85 2.81
CA GLY A 94 -6.90 12.66 1.93
C GLY A 94 -7.91 13.54 2.68
N SER A 95 -8.35 13.12 3.87
CA SER A 95 -9.26 13.91 4.70
C SER A 95 -8.57 15.11 5.38
N ILE A 96 -7.24 15.07 5.54
CA ILE A 96 -6.47 16.20 6.08
C ILE A 96 -6.40 17.36 5.09
N PHE A 97 -6.49 17.07 3.79
CA PHE A 97 -6.48 18.06 2.72
C PHE A 97 -7.86 18.57 2.32
N LYS A 98 -8.95 17.99 2.84
CA LYS A 98 -10.30 18.50 2.58
C LYS A 98 -10.60 19.68 3.50
N PRO A 99 -10.96 20.87 2.96
CA PRO A 99 -11.49 21.94 3.79
C PRO A 99 -12.83 21.47 4.39
N HIS A 100 -12.99 21.70 5.69
CA HIS A 100 -14.18 21.32 6.46
C HIS A 100 -15.34 22.29 6.24
#